data_AF-A0A4Q2YD34-F1
#
_entry.id   AF-A0A4Q2YD34-F1
#
_cell.length_a   1.000
_cell.length_b   1.000
_cell.length_c   1.000
_cell.angle_alpha   90.00
_cell.angle_beta   90.00
_cell.angle_gamma   90.00
#
_symmetry.space_group_name_H-M   'P 1'
#
loop_
_entity.id
_entity.type
_entity.pdbx_description
1 polymer ?
#
loop_
_entity_poly.entity_id
_entity_poly.type
_entity_poly.pdbx_seq_one_letter_code
_entity_poly.pdbx_strand_id
1 'polypeptide(L)'
;MTAPFTLILAVLNIESSYLDNLERPAGDARDTVQFWFAPDTQWRIKTYAIDHDIHIHPVVTAEGEEALDTGIACESISDAYDDVLT
;
A
#
# COMPACT_ATOMS: atom_id res chain seq x y z
N MET A 1 15.83 14.51 -16.33
CA MET A 1 15.74 14.60 -14.87
C MET A 1 14.47 13.89 -14.47
N THR A 2 14.55 12.88 -13.61
CA THR A 2 13.36 12.19 -13.08
C THR A 2 12.63 13.14 -12.15
N ALA A 3 11.30 13.25 -12.26
CA ALA A 3 10.52 14.03 -11.30
C ALA A 3 10.67 13.42 -9.89
N PRO A 4 10.76 14.24 -8.82
CA PRO A 4 10.82 13.73 -7.46
C PRO A 4 9.52 13.02 -7.11
N PHE A 5 9.62 11.91 -6.39
CA PHE A 5 8.49 11.15 -5.87
C PHE A 5 8.79 10.66 -4.45
N THR A 6 7.74 10.38 -3.69
CA THR A 6 7.83 9.73 -2.37
C THR A 6 7.21 8.34 -2.45
N LEU A 7 7.90 7.34 -1.90
CA LEU A 7 7.38 5.98 -1.72
C LEU A 7 7.29 5.69 -0.23
N ILE A 8 6.08 5.39 0.24
CA ILE A 8 5.84 4.81 1.56
C ILE A 8 5.65 3.31 1.34
N LEU A 9 6.43 2.50 2.05
CA LEU A 9 6.37 1.04 1.98
C LEU A 9 6.13 0.49 3.38
N ALA A 10 4.99 -0.15 3.56
CA ALA A 10 4.71 -0.99 4.72
C ALA A 10 4.88 -2.46 4.35
N VAL A 11 5.72 -3.16 5.10
CA VAL A 11 5.85 -4.61 5.03
C VAL A 11 4.99 -5.21 6.12
N LEU A 12 4.07 -6.08 5.74
CA LEU A 12 3.09 -6.65 6.67
C LEU A 12 3.59 -7.95 7.29
N ASN A 13 3.09 -8.28 8.48
CA ASN A 13 3.34 -9.56 9.16
C ASN A 13 2.43 -10.71 8.68
N ILE A 14 1.80 -10.53 7.51
CA ILE A 14 0.90 -11.50 6.88
C ILE A 14 1.38 -11.84 5.47
N GLU A 15 0.96 -13.01 5.00
CA GLU A 15 0.90 -13.35 3.58
C GLU A 15 -0.56 -13.66 3.24
N SER A 16 -1.07 -13.11 2.15
CA SER A 16 -2.46 -13.31 1.74
C SER A 16 -2.63 -13.71 0.28
N SER A 17 -3.79 -14.30 -0.01
CA SER A 17 -4.32 -14.63 -1.33
C SER A 17 -5.64 -13.88 -1.52
N TYR A 18 -5.73 -13.11 -2.59
CA TYR A 18 -6.97 -12.50 -3.03
C TYR A 18 -7.90 -13.55 -3.67
N LEU A 19 -7.35 -14.49 -4.45
CA LEU A 19 -8.13 -15.51 -5.16
C LEU A 19 -8.84 -16.47 -4.20
N ASP A 20 -8.13 -16.90 -3.16
CA ASP A 20 -8.65 -17.85 -2.17
C ASP A 20 -9.27 -17.15 -0.95
N ASN A 21 -9.26 -15.80 -0.91
CA ASN A 21 -9.70 -15.00 0.23
C ASN A 21 -9.11 -15.51 1.56
N LEU A 22 -7.79 -15.69 1.56
CA LEU A 22 -7.02 -16.28 2.65
C LEU A 22 -5.99 -15.29 3.17
N GLU A 23 -5.90 -15.16 4.49
CA GLU A 23 -4.84 -14.42 5.17
C GLU A 23 -4.27 -15.27 6.30
N ARG A 24 -2.94 -15.26 6.45
CA ARG A 24 -2.26 -15.96 7.54
C ARG A 24 -0.97 -15.25 7.94
N PRO A 25 -0.40 -15.54 9.12
CA PRO A 25 0.91 -15.03 9.51
C PRO A 25 1.97 -15.33 8.45
N ALA A 26 2.79 -14.33 8.13
CA ALA A 26 3.81 -14.44 7.11
C ALA A 26 4.87 -15.49 7.47
N GLY A 27 5.21 -16.34 6.50
CA GLY A 27 6.41 -17.16 6.53
C GLY A 27 7.60 -16.43 5.88
N ASP A 28 8.09 -16.99 4.78
CA ASP A 28 9.21 -16.42 4.02
C ASP A 28 8.79 -15.24 3.12
N ALA A 29 7.54 -15.25 2.65
CA ALA A 29 6.96 -14.17 1.84
C ALA A 29 6.04 -13.28 2.71
N ARG A 30 5.98 -11.99 2.37
CA ARG A 30 5.19 -10.98 3.08
C ARG A 30 4.41 -10.13 2.10
N ASP A 31 3.20 -9.78 2.48
CA ASP A 31 2.45 -8.75 1.79
C ASP A 31 3.08 -7.38 2.04
N THR A 32 2.81 -6.46 1.12
CA THR A 32 3.21 -5.07 1.23
C THR A 32 2.03 -4.19 0.90
N VAL A 33 1.95 -3.05 1.58
CA VAL A 33 1.08 -1.94 1.18
C VAL A 33 1.97 -0.74 0.95
N GLN A 34 1.83 -0.14 -0.22
CA GLN A 34 2.69 0.92 -0.67
C GLN A 34 1.85 2.11 -1.13
N PHE A 35 2.35 3.30 -0.87
CA PHE A 35 1.82 4.52 -1.47
C PHE A 35 2.92 5.21 -2.26
N TRP A 36 2.66 5.44 -3.54
CA TRP A 36 3.53 6.21 -4.40
C TRP A 36 2.90 7.57 -4.67
N PHE A 37 3.59 8.62 -4.24
CA PHE A 37 3.23 10.01 -4.46
C PHE A 37 4.13 10.63 -5.53
N ALA A 38 3.56 10.92 -6.70
CA ALA A 38 4.17 11.72 -7.74
C ALA A 38 3.48 13.10 -7.81
N PRO A 39 4.06 14.10 -8.51
CA PRO A 39 3.50 15.46 -8.57
C PRO A 39 2.08 15.55 -9.15
N ASP A 40 1.72 14.62 -10.03
CA ASP A 40 0.50 14.62 -10.84
C ASP A 40 -0.40 13.41 -10.57
N THR A 41 0.13 12.37 -9.92
CA THR A 41 -0.59 11.13 -9.66
C THR A 41 -0.19 10.52 -8.33
N GLN A 42 -1.12 9.76 -7.75
CA GLN A 42 -0.89 9.03 -6.52
C GLN A 42 -1.49 7.64 -6.64
N TRP A 43 -0.79 6.64 -6.10
CA TRP A 43 -1.16 5.24 -6.22
C TRP A 43 -1.03 4.51 -4.89
N ARG A 44 -2.02 3.67 -4.59
CA ARG A 44 -1.93 2.66 -3.53
C ARG A 44 -1.71 1.30 -4.17
N ILE A 45 -0.70 0.58 -3.71
CA ILE A 45 -0.29 -0.70 -4.26
C ILE A 45 -0.35 -1.72 -3.12
N LYS A 46 -1.03 -2.85 -3.31
CA LYS A 46 -1.01 -3.98 -2.38
C LYS A 46 -0.47 -5.22 -3.08
N THR A 47 0.45 -5.93 -2.45
CA THR A 47 0.91 -7.24 -2.92
C THR A 47 0.23 -8.35 -2.13
N TYR A 48 -0.07 -9.46 -2.81
CA TYR A 48 -0.60 -10.68 -2.23
C TYR A 48 0.45 -11.77 -2.40
N ALA A 49 1.17 -12.05 -1.32
CA ALA A 49 2.36 -12.91 -1.35
C ALA A 49 2.04 -14.35 -1.75
N ILE A 50 0.87 -14.88 -1.38
CA ILE A 50 0.46 -16.25 -1.72
C ILE A 50 0.20 -16.38 -3.23
N ASP A 51 -0.47 -15.38 -3.81
CA ASP A 51 -0.84 -15.40 -5.23
C ASP A 51 0.29 -14.91 -6.15
N HIS A 52 1.35 -14.34 -5.57
CA HIS A 52 2.36 -13.55 -6.29
C HIS A 52 1.73 -12.43 -7.14
N ASP A 53 0.66 -11.82 -6.61
CA ASP A 53 -0.15 -10.84 -7.34
C ASP A 53 0.00 -9.42 -6.78
N ILE A 54 -0.34 -8.43 -7.60
CA ILE A 54 -0.23 -7.01 -7.30
C ILE A 54 -1.51 -6.30 -7.71
N HIS A 55 -2.15 -5.65 -6.74
CA HIS A 55 -3.29 -4.78 -6.97
C HIS A 55 -2.86 -3.32 -6.89
N ILE A 56 -3.17 -2.55 -7.94
CA ILE A 56 -2.83 -1.13 -8.06
C ILE A 56 -4.13 -0.33 -8.12
N HIS A 57 -4.28 0.63 -7.22
CA HIS A 57 -5.44 1.51 -7.13
C HIS A 57 -5.01 2.96 -7.23
N PRO A 58 -5.60 3.77 -8.13
CA PRO A 58 -5.38 5.21 -8.11
C PRO A 58 -5.94 5.78 -6.81
N VAL A 59 -5.17 6.65 -6.17
CA VAL A 59 -5.69 7.48 -5.08
C VAL A 59 -6.39 8.66 -5.77
N VAL A 60 -7.67 8.47 -6.08
CA VAL A 60 -8.47 9.50 -6.72
C VAL A 60 -8.86 10.52 -5.65
N THR A 61 -8.32 11.73 -5.75
CA THR A 61 -8.88 12.88 -5.05
C THR A 61 -10.11 13.33 -5.83
N ALA A 62 -11.27 13.48 -5.20
CA ALA A 62 -12.38 14.16 -5.87
C ALA A 62 -11.93 15.57 -6.31
N GLU A 63 -12.52 16.12 -7.37
CA GLU A 63 -12.23 17.51 -7.76
C GLU A 63 -12.48 18.46 -6.58
N GLY A 64 -11.41 19.05 -6.04
CA GLY A 64 -11.46 19.95 -4.88
C GLY A 64 -11.09 19.31 -3.53
N GLU A 65 -10.77 18.02 -3.46
CA GLU A 65 -10.15 17.42 -2.28
C GLU A 65 -8.63 17.65 -2.26
N GLU A 66 -8.08 17.89 -1.07
CA GLU A 66 -6.63 17.95 -0.91
C GLU A 66 -6.00 16.61 -1.28
N ALA A 67 -4.87 16.69 -1.99
CA ALA A 67 -4.03 15.54 -2.30
C ALA A 67 -3.72 14.75 -1.03
N LEU A 68 -3.88 13.43 -1.07
CA LEU A 68 -3.67 12.57 0.09
C LEU A 68 -2.26 12.82 0.62
N ASP A 69 -2.14 13.32 1.85
CA ASP A 69 -0.85 13.61 2.45
C ASP A 69 -0.15 12.32 2.86
N THR A 70 1.17 12.36 2.86
CA THR A 70 2.02 11.26 3.33
C THR A 70 1.71 10.85 4.78
N GLY A 71 1.30 11.79 5.64
CA GLY A 71 0.85 11.49 7.00
C GLY A 71 -0.44 10.67 7.04
N ILE A 72 -1.43 11.04 6.21
CA ILE A 72 -2.70 10.32 6.10
C ILE A 72 -2.49 8.90 5.56
N ALA A 73 -1.54 8.70 4.64
CA ALA A 73 -1.19 7.36 4.18
C ALA A 73 -0.56 6.50 5.29
N CYS A 74 0.33 7.06 6.11
CA CYS A 74 0.87 6.34 7.27
C CYS A 74 -0.20 5.98 8.29
N GLU A 75 -1.11 6.91 8.60
CA GLU A 75 -2.26 6.67 9.49
C GLU A 75 -3.18 5.59 8.91
N SER A 76 -3.52 5.68 7.62
CA SER A 76 -4.36 4.70 6.94
C SER A 76 -3.77 3.29 6.95
N ILE A 77 -2.45 3.16 6.83
CA ILE A 77 -1.80 1.84 6.96
C ILE A 77 -1.89 1.37 8.41
N SER A 78 -1.60 2.24 9.37
CA SER A 78 -1.58 1.89 10.80
C SER A 78 -2.97 1.49 11.32
N ASP A 79 -4.04 2.18 10.87
CA ASP A 79 -5.43 1.87 11.23
C ASP A 79 -5.91 0.55 10.61
N ALA A 80 -5.44 0.23 9.40
CA ALA A 80 -5.88 -0.95 8.67
C ALA A 80 -5.07 -2.21 9.01
N TYR A 81 -3.85 -2.05 9.50
CA TYR A 81 -2.93 -3.14 9.80
C TYR A 81 -2.27 -2.86 11.16
N ASP A 82 -2.70 -3.56 12.20
CA ASP A 82 -2.17 -3.43 13.59
C ASP A 82 -0.65 -3.70 13.68
N ASP A 83 -0.08 -4.35 12.67
CA ASP A 83 1.28 -4.90 12.65
C ASP A 83 2.08 -4.40 11.43
N VAL A 84 2.40 -3.10 11.40
CA VAL A 84 3.30 -2.50 10.38
C VAL A 84 4.74 -2.52 10.88
N LEU A 85 5.64 -3.18 10.16
CA LEU A 85 7.08 -2.99 10.34
C LEU A 85 7.49 -1.66 9.70
N THR A 86 7.83 -0.68 10.54
CA THR A 86 8.41 0.61 10.13
C THR A 86 9.93 0.52 9.97
#